data_AF-X1BZ84-F1
#
_entry.id   AF-X1BZ84-F1
#
_cell.length_a   1.000
_cell.length_b   1.000
_cell.length_c   1.000
_cell.angle_alpha   90.00
_cell.angle_beta   90.00
_cell.angle_gamma   90.00
#
_symmetry.space_group_name_H-M   'P 1'
#
loop_
_entity.id
_entity.type
_entity.pdbx_description
1 polymer ?
#
loop_
_entity_poly.entity_id
_entity_poly.type
_entity_poly.pdbx_seq_one_letter_code
_entity_poly.pdbx_strand_id
1 'polypeptide(L)'
;GDFFDDILEFENPKGIIKQESFVLLRKMIKSNKRTLLRIISGEEDLLVLPLVLELPLEKGCKCLVFYGQPPITEAKTPIPEGIVLVDVDSKIQEDVRNLIKIMEKF
;
A
#
# COMPACT_ATOMS: atom_id res chain seq x y z
N GLY A 1 23.12 14.83 0.78
CA GLY A 1 22.96 13.38 1.01
C GLY A 1 21.54 13.03 0.68
N ASP A 2 21.33 11.98 -0.10
CA ASP A 2 19.98 11.58 -0.52
C ASP A 2 19.17 11.11 0.70
N PHE A 3 17.90 11.54 0.77
CA PHE A 3 17.02 11.23 1.90
C PHE A 3 16.65 9.74 1.96
N PHE A 4 16.65 9.06 0.81
CA PHE A 4 16.33 7.65 0.63
C PHE A 4 17.60 6.84 0.40
N ASP A 5 17.66 5.64 0.97
CA ASP A 5 18.77 4.70 0.79
C ASP A 5 18.66 3.97 -0.55
N ASP A 6 17.44 3.62 -0.96
CA ASP A 6 17.14 2.92 -2.20
C ASP A 6 15.99 3.63 -2.95
N ILE A 7 16.10 3.72 -4.27
CA ILE A 7 15.03 4.19 -5.17
C ILE A 7 14.77 3.07 -6.18
N LEU A 8 13.52 2.61 -6.23
CA LEU A 8 13.07 1.55 -7.14
C LEU A 8 11.99 2.09 -8.06
N GLU A 9 11.90 1.54 -9.26
CA GLU A 9 10.88 1.89 -10.24
C GLU A 9 9.98 0.69 -10.52
N PHE A 10 8.68 0.95 -10.66
CA PHE A 10 7.70 -0.09 -10.92
C PHE A 10 6.56 0.41 -11.80
N GLU A 11 6.00 -0.47 -12.62
CA GLU A 11 4.82 -0.18 -13.42
C GLU A 11 3.63 -0.92 -12.83
N ASN A 12 2.61 -0.20 -12.37
CA ASN A 12 1.38 -0.78 -11.84
C ASN A 12 0.17 -0.26 -12.63
N PRO A 13 -0.35 -1.01 -13.63
CA PRO A 13 -1.45 -0.57 -14.46
C PRO A 13 -2.66 -0.11 -13.63
N LYS A 14 -3.38 0.88 -14.15
CA LYS A 14 -4.55 1.47 -13.50
C LYS A 14 -5.58 0.40 -13.15
N GLY A 15 -6.13 0.47 -11.95
CA GLY A 15 -7.15 -0.48 -11.47
C GLY A 15 -6.66 -1.92 -11.23
N ILE A 16 -5.36 -2.21 -11.34
CA ILE A 16 -4.80 -3.54 -11.16
C ILE A 16 -3.78 -3.54 -10.02
N ILE A 17 -3.76 -4.62 -9.24
CA ILE A 17 -2.67 -4.93 -8.31
C ILE A 17 -1.83 -6.02 -8.96
N LYS A 18 -0.67 -5.66 -9.52
CA LYS A 18 0.25 -6.65 -10.10
C LYS A 18 0.76 -7.61 -9.02
N GLN A 19 0.75 -8.91 -9.29
CA GLN A 19 1.22 -9.93 -8.34
C GLN A 19 2.70 -9.75 -7.97
N GLU A 20 3.50 -9.20 -8.89
CA GLU A 20 4.91 -8.86 -8.67
C GLU A 20 5.09 -7.80 -7.57
N SER A 21 4.08 -6.96 -7.33
CA SER A 21 4.13 -5.93 -6.28
C SER A 21 4.25 -6.53 -4.88
N PHE A 22 3.60 -7.67 -4.60
CA PHE A 22 3.72 -8.35 -3.30
C PHE A 22 5.16 -8.78 -3.03
N VAL A 23 5.81 -9.38 -4.02
CA VAL A 23 7.20 -9.83 -3.91
C VAL A 23 8.14 -8.65 -3.75
N LEU A 24 7.92 -7.57 -4.52
CA LEU A 24 8.71 -6.35 -4.45
C LEU A 24 8.61 -5.68 -3.07
N LEU A 25 7.38 -5.43 -2.60
CA LEU A 25 7.11 -4.78 -1.32
C LEU A 25 7.65 -5.60 -0.15
N ARG A 26 7.48 -6.93 -0.17
CA ARG A 26 8.08 -7.83 0.82
C ARG A 26 9.60 -7.68 0.90
N LYS A 27 10.27 -7.59 -0.25
CA LYS A 27 11.74 -7.40 -0.30
C LYS A 27 12.14 -6.04 0.27
N MET A 28 11.40 -4.98 -0.08
CA MET A 28 11.65 -3.63 0.44
C MET A 28 11.49 -3.57 1.96
N ILE A 29 10.42 -4.15 2.50
CA ILE A 29 10.16 -4.17 3.94
C ILE A 29 11.26 -4.93 4.68
N LYS A 30 11.67 -6.09 4.15
CA LYS A 30 12.74 -6.91 4.75
C LYS A 30 14.11 -6.26 4.67
N SER A 31 14.35 -5.30 3.78
CA SER A 31 15.64 -4.62 3.69
C SER A 31 15.87 -3.65 4.85
N ASN A 32 14.78 -3.23 5.53
CA ASN A 32 14.79 -2.24 6.61
C ASN A 32 15.50 -0.91 6.23
N LYS A 33 15.52 -0.60 4.93
CA LYS A 33 16.05 0.65 4.37
C LYS A 33 14.93 1.63 4.10
N ARG A 34 15.24 2.93 4.17
CA ARG A 34 14.32 3.97 3.72
C ARG A 34 14.26 3.96 2.20
N THR A 35 13.21 3.33 1.66
CA THR A 35 13.08 3.08 0.22
C THR A 35 12.01 3.97 -0.40
N LEU A 36 12.30 4.57 -1.55
CA LEU A 36 11.31 5.21 -2.43
C LEU A 36 10.93 4.24 -3.55
N LEU A 37 9.66 3.86 -3.63
CA LEU A 37 9.11 3.17 -4.80
C LEU A 37 8.42 4.18 -5.71
N ARG A 38 8.96 4.40 -6.90
CA ARG A 38 8.41 5.30 -7.91
C ARG A 38 7.58 4.51 -8.91
N ILE A 39 6.29 4.82 -8.99
CA ILE A 39 5.42 4.26 -10.01
C ILE A 39 5.62 5.05 -11.29
N ILE A 40 6.23 4.42 -12.30
CA ILE A 40 6.60 5.08 -13.56
C ILE A 40 5.51 4.96 -14.63
N SER A 41 4.54 4.06 -14.43
CA SER A 41 3.38 3.88 -15.30
C SER A 41 2.20 3.31 -14.51
N GLY A 42 1.02 3.90 -14.70
CA GLY A 42 -0.23 3.53 -14.03
C GLY A 42 -0.46 4.27 -12.71
N GLU A 43 -0.81 3.57 -11.62
CA GLU A 43 -1.30 4.16 -10.35
C GLU A 43 -0.69 3.48 -9.11
N GLU A 44 -0.46 4.27 -8.05
CA GLU A 44 0.14 3.85 -6.79
C GLU A 44 -0.84 3.53 -5.66
N ASP A 45 -2.05 4.07 -5.72
CA ASP A 45 -3.05 4.04 -4.65
C ASP A 45 -3.45 2.62 -4.23
N LEU A 46 -3.72 1.73 -5.19
CA LEU A 46 -4.07 0.33 -4.94
C LEU A 46 -2.91 -0.47 -4.33
N LEU A 47 -1.65 -0.03 -4.48
CA LEU A 47 -0.49 -0.71 -3.89
C LEU A 47 -0.43 -0.57 -2.36
N VAL A 48 -1.26 0.29 -1.77
CA VAL A 48 -1.45 0.35 -0.32
C VAL A 48 -1.96 -1.00 0.23
N LEU A 49 -2.82 -1.70 -0.51
CA LEU A 49 -3.38 -2.99 -0.07
C LEU A 49 -2.30 -4.09 0.07
N PRO A 50 -1.48 -4.42 -0.95
CA PRO A 50 -0.39 -5.37 -0.77
C PRO A 50 0.66 -4.87 0.22
N LEU A 51 0.93 -3.56 0.32
CA LEU A 51 1.83 -3.00 1.33
C LEU A 51 1.35 -3.37 2.75
N VAL A 52 0.08 -3.11 3.06
CA VAL A 52 -0.52 -3.45 4.36
C VAL A 52 -0.34 -4.93 4.71
N LEU A 53 -0.50 -5.83 3.74
CA LEU A 53 -0.37 -7.27 3.96
C LEU A 53 1.06 -7.74 4.20
N GLU A 54 2.05 -7.05 3.67
CA GLU A 54 3.46 -7.43 3.77
C GLU A 54 4.17 -6.80 4.99
N LEU A 55 3.52 -5.86 5.69
CA LEU A 55 4.07 -5.22 6.89
C LEU A 55 4.22 -6.21 8.06
N PRO A 56 5.34 -6.17 8.80
CA PRO A 56 5.59 -7.08 9.91
C PRO A 56 4.93 -6.58 11.19
N LEU A 57 4.05 -7.39 11.79
CA LEU A 57 3.32 -7.05 13.02
C LEU A 57 4.05 -7.50 14.29
N GLU A 58 5.34 -7.17 14.39
CA GLU A 58 6.18 -7.57 15.52
C GLU A 58 5.84 -6.77 16.79
N LYS A 59 5.97 -7.41 17.97
CA LYS A 59 5.71 -6.74 19.25
C LYS A 59 6.66 -5.55 19.43
N GLY A 60 6.08 -4.38 19.70
CA GLY A 60 6.84 -3.14 19.90
C GLY A 60 7.16 -2.37 18.62
N CYS A 61 6.79 -2.90 17.45
CA CYS A 61 6.85 -2.19 16.18
C CYS A 61 5.47 -1.63 15.84
N LYS A 62 5.38 -0.33 15.58
CA LYS A 62 4.13 0.31 15.12
C LYS A 62 4.19 0.49 13.61
N CYS A 63 3.26 -0.15 12.90
CA CYS A 63 3.14 -0.03 11.45
C CYS A 63 2.11 1.04 11.10
N LEU A 64 2.58 2.18 10.59
CA LEU A 64 1.72 3.27 10.16
C LEU A 64 1.77 3.41 8.63
N VAL A 65 0.61 3.39 8.00
CA VAL A 65 0.48 3.63 6.55
C VAL A 65 -0.26 4.94 6.34
N PHE A 66 0.27 5.78 5.46
CA PHE A 66 -0.31 7.07 5.09
C PHE A 66 -0.58 7.07 3.60
N TYR A 67 -1.76 7.55 3.20
CA TYR A 67 -2.08 7.77 1.79
C TYR A 67 -3.02 8.96 1.62
N GLY A 68 -2.98 9.57 0.43
CA GLY A 68 -3.88 10.66 0.07
C GLY A 68 -5.25 10.14 -0.33
N GLN A 69 -6.29 10.86 0.07
CA GLN A 69 -7.68 10.58 -0.29
C GLN A 69 -8.24 11.77 -1.08
N PRO A 70 -8.58 11.59 -2.36
CA PRO A 70 -9.07 12.69 -3.20
C PRO A 70 -10.49 13.14 -2.76
N PRO A 71 -10.88 14.39 -3.09
CA PRO A 71 -12.20 14.95 -2.76
C PRO A 71 -13.36 14.26 -3.50
N ILE A 72 -13.08 13.66 -4.65
CA ILE A 72 -14.08 13.06 -5.53
C ILE A 72 -13.87 11.55 -5.49
N THR A 73 -14.90 10.84 -5.04
CA THR A 73 -14.98 9.39 -5.10
C THR A 73 -16.33 9.02 -5.69
N GLU A 74 -16.44 7.84 -6.34
CA GLU A 74 -17.73 7.29 -6.80
C GLU A 74 -18.58 6.76 -5.63
N ALA A 75 -18.17 7.00 -4.39
CA ALA A 75 -18.88 6.55 -3.22
C ALA A 75 -20.24 7.27 -3.10
N LYS A 76 -21.27 6.52 -2.71
CA LYS A 76 -22.62 7.07 -2.44
C LYS A 76 -22.63 8.12 -1.34
N THR A 77 -21.62 8.11 -0.48
CA THR A 77 -21.44 9.05 0.63
C THR A 77 -20.24 9.94 0.33
N PRO A 78 -20.35 11.27 0.48
CA PRO A 78 -19.21 12.17 0.33
C PRO A 78 -18.09 11.78 1.27
N ILE A 79 -16.89 11.59 0.73
CA ILE A 79 -15.69 11.31 1.51
C ILE A 79 -14.81 12.57 1.47
N PRO A 80 -14.41 13.14 2.62
CA PRO A 80 -13.61 14.36 2.63
C PRO A 80 -12.23 14.13 2.01
N GLU A 81 -11.71 15.12 1.30
CA GLU A 81 -10.30 15.14 0.90
C GLU A 81 -9.39 15.17 2.12
N GLY A 82 -8.26 14.47 2.05
CA GLY A 82 -7.25 14.57 3.10
C GLY A 82 -6.19 13.49 3.04
N ILE A 83 -5.53 13.29 4.19
CA ILE A 83 -4.57 12.22 4.41
C ILE A 83 -5.22 11.20 5.32
N VAL A 84 -5.22 9.94 4.89
CA VAL A 84 -5.63 8.81 5.71
C VAL A 84 -4.42 8.25 6.41
N LEU A 85 -4.53 8.05 7.73
CA LEU A 85 -3.56 7.32 8.54
C LEU A 85 -4.19 6.01 8.99
N VAL A 86 -3.52 4.90 8.70
CA VAL A 86 -3.91 3.57 9.13
C VAL A 86 -2.87 3.04 10.11
N ASP A 87 -3.33 2.73 11.33
CA ASP A 87 -2.56 1.97 12.31
C ASP A 87 -2.75 0.48 11.98
N VAL A 88 -1.74 -0.14 11.39
CA VAL A 88 -1.87 -1.50 10.83
C VAL A 88 -1.65 -2.51 11.94
N ASP A 89 -2.70 -3.29 12.21
CA ASP A 89 -2.68 -4.44 13.11
C ASP A 89 -3.14 -5.72 12.40
N SER A 90 -3.27 -6.81 13.15
CA SER A 90 -3.67 -8.11 12.60
C SER A 90 -5.07 -8.10 12.02
N LYS A 91 -5.97 -7.28 12.57
CA LYS A 91 -7.36 -7.16 12.12
C LYS A 91 -7.40 -6.42 10.79
N ILE A 92 -6.68 -5.30 10.66
CA ILE A 92 -6.57 -4.56 9.39
C ILE A 92 -5.99 -5.45 8.29
N GLN A 93 -4.96 -6.26 8.57
CA GLN A 93 -4.45 -7.20 7.58
C GLN A 93 -5.47 -8.29 7.19
N GLU A 94 -6.32 -8.75 8.12
CA GLU A 94 -7.39 -9.69 7.82
C GLU A 94 -8.48 -9.06 6.94
N ASP A 95 -8.91 -7.84 7.27
CA ASP A 95 -9.89 -7.08 6.50
C ASP A 95 -9.39 -6.84 5.06
N VAL A 96 -8.13 -6.44 4.89
CA VAL A 96 -7.51 -6.26 3.57
C VAL A 96 -7.39 -7.60 2.81
N ARG A 97 -7.02 -8.69 3.48
CA ARG A 97 -6.99 -10.03 2.85
C ARG A 97 -8.36 -10.42 2.31
N ASN A 98 -9.43 -10.13 3.06
CA ASN A 98 -10.79 -10.44 2.63
C ASN A 98 -11.22 -9.56 1.46
N LEU A 99 -10.83 -8.28 1.44
CA LEU A 99 -11.09 -7.37 0.32
C LEU A 99 -10.43 -7.86 -0.97
N ILE A 100 -9.13 -8.21 -0.93
CA ILE A 100 -8.40 -8.70 -2.12
C ILE A 100 -9.04 -10.00 -2.65
N LYS A 101 -9.42 -10.93 -1.78
CA LYS A 101 -10.13 -12.16 -2.17
C LYS A 101 -11.46 -11.90 -2.88
N ILE A 102 -12.13 -10.79 -2.59
CA ILE A 102 -13.35 -10.40 -3.29
C ILE A 102 -12.99 -9.87 -4.67
N MET A 103 -11.95 -9.02 -4.77
CA MET A 103 -11.49 -8.46 -6.04
C MET A 103 -11.03 -9.53 -7.03
N GLU A 104 -10.33 -10.58 -6.58
CA GLU A 104 -9.86 -11.69 -7.44
C GLU A 104 -11.00 -12.57 -8.00
N LYS A 105 -12.22 -12.45 -7.48
CA LYS A 105 -13.39 -13.20 -7.98
C LYS A 105 -14.11 -12.50 -9.13
N PHE A 106 -13.73 -11.27 -9.46
CA PHE A 106 -14.27 -10.46 -10.55
C PHE A 106 -13.22 -10.26 -11.64
#